data_AF-A0A7V6AL78-F1
#
_entry.id   AF-A0A7V6AL78-F1
#
_cell.length_a   1.000
_cell.length_b   1.000
_cell.length_c   1.000
_cell.angle_alpha   90.00
_cell.angle_beta   90.00
_cell.angle_gamma   90.00
#
_symmetry.space_group_name_H-M   'P 1'
#
loop_
_entity.id
_entity.type
_entity.pdbx_description
1 polymer ?
#
loop_
_entity_poly.entity_id
_entity_poly.type
_entity_poly.pdbx_seq_one_letter_code
_entity_poly.pdbx_strand_id
1 'polypeptide(L)'
;EKILTTEQIFLLIEGCFVPFFLSHCEARGENLFVLHFDTISSRNEAEELTGCDVYIYPEKKKKKKKPASLSGYAIVDVNTGPVGTLTGILEYPGQHLFKVKGASKEFLIPVHENLIMDIDDKAKQIVVKLPEGLLDL
;
A
#
# COMPACT_ATOMS: atom_id res chain seq x y z
N GLU A 1 -4.67 -13.54 15.59
CA GLU A 1 -4.57 -12.06 15.53
C GLU A 1 -4.89 -11.45 14.16
N LYS A 2 -4.29 -11.89 13.04
CA LYS A 2 -4.48 -11.27 11.70
C LYS A 2 -5.89 -11.36 11.10
N ILE A 3 -6.73 -12.28 11.57
CA ILE A 3 -8.11 -12.45 11.08
C ILE A 3 -8.98 -11.24 11.43
N LEU A 4 -8.73 -10.56 12.55
CA LEU A 4 -9.54 -9.42 13.00
C LEU A 4 -9.29 -8.14 12.18
N THR A 5 -8.24 -8.10 11.37
CA THR A 5 -7.81 -6.89 10.64
C THR A 5 -7.93 -7.02 9.12
N THR A 6 -8.49 -8.13 8.62
CA THR A 6 -8.69 -8.36 7.18
C THR A 6 -10.14 -8.10 6.79
N GLU A 7 -10.35 -7.48 5.62
CA GLU A 7 -11.69 -7.22 5.06
C GLU A 7 -12.19 -8.40 4.20
N GLN A 8 -11.31 -9.33 3.82
CA GLN A 8 -11.64 -10.51 3.03
C GLN A 8 -10.79 -11.71 3.44
N ILE A 9 -11.33 -12.91 3.23
CA ILE A 9 -10.62 -14.19 3.35
C ILE A 9 -10.85 -15.04 2.11
N PHE A 10 -10.05 -16.09 1.94
CA PHE A 10 -10.15 -17.01 0.81
C PHE A 10 -10.47 -18.40 1.34
N LEU A 11 -11.50 -19.01 0.79
CA LEU A 11 -11.83 -20.41 1.08
C LEU A 11 -11.34 -21.27 -0.08
N LEU A 12 -10.70 -22.40 0.24
CA LEU A 12 -10.33 -23.38 -0.77
C LEU A 12 -11.52 -24.32 -1.02
N ILE A 13 -12.18 -24.13 -2.16
CA ILE A 13 -13.33 -24.92 -2.58
C ILE A 13 -12.97 -25.60 -3.90
N GLU A 14 -12.98 -26.93 -3.91
CA GLU A 14 -12.65 -27.75 -5.10
C GLU A 14 -11.30 -27.36 -5.77
N GLY A 15 -10.29 -27.03 -4.96
CA GLY A 15 -8.97 -26.62 -5.45
C GLY A 15 -8.88 -25.18 -5.97
N CYS A 16 -9.97 -24.41 -5.91
CA CYS A 16 -10.01 -22.99 -6.25
C CYS A 16 -10.02 -22.12 -4.98
N PHE A 17 -9.24 -21.04 -4.99
CA PHE A 17 -9.30 -20.02 -3.94
C PHE A 17 -10.43 -19.04 -4.24
N VAL A 18 -11.52 -19.18 -3.51
CA VAL A 18 -12.71 -18.33 -3.67
C VAL A 18 -12.67 -17.20 -2.63
N PRO A 19 -12.69 -15.92 -3.05
CA PRO A 19 -12.70 -14.79 -2.13
C PRO A 19 -14.08 -14.61 -1.48
N PHE A 20 -14.08 -14.41 -0.16
CA PHE A 20 -15.26 -14.06 0.64
C PHE A 20 -15.01 -12.77 1.43
N PHE A 21 -15.94 -11.83 1.32
CA PHE A 21 -15.90 -10.56 2.05
C PHE A 21 -16.54 -10.73 3.43
N LEU A 22 -15.88 -10.17 4.43
CA LEU A 22 -16.33 -10.24 5.81
C LEU A 22 -17.18 -9.00 6.14
N SER A 23 -18.42 -9.22 6.55
CA SER A 23 -19.28 -8.17 7.11
C SER A 23 -18.94 -7.89 8.57
N HIS A 24 -18.58 -8.93 9.32
CA HIS A 24 -18.16 -8.83 10.72
C HIS A 24 -17.22 -9.97 11.11
N CYS A 25 -16.28 -9.70 12.01
CA CYS A 25 -15.40 -10.72 12.59
C CYS A 25 -15.26 -10.48 14.08
N GLU A 26 -15.51 -11.51 14.88
CA GLU A 26 -15.33 -11.46 16.33
C GLU A 26 -14.46 -12.63 16.82
N ALA A 27 -13.63 -12.35 17.83
CA ALA A 27 -12.87 -13.40 18.51
C ALA A 27 -13.69 -13.92 19.70
N ARG A 28 -13.82 -15.25 19.80
CA ARG A 28 -14.47 -15.95 20.90
C ARG A 28 -13.42 -16.72 21.69
N GLY A 29 -12.62 -16.00 22.48
CA GLY A 29 -11.47 -16.57 23.21
C GLY A 29 -10.18 -16.48 22.39
N GLU A 30 -9.18 -17.30 22.74
CA GLU A 30 -7.82 -17.16 22.18
C GLU A 30 -7.65 -17.73 20.77
N ASN A 31 -8.36 -18.82 20.45
CA ASN A 31 -8.16 -19.59 19.20
C ASN A 31 -9.42 -19.79 18.35
N LEU A 32 -10.52 -19.12 18.70
CA LEU A 32 -11.78 -19.24 17.96
C LEU A 32 -12.22 -17.88 17.43
N PHE A 33 -12.56 -17.83 16.14
CA PHE A 33 -13.06 -16.64 15.47
C PHE A 33 -14.41 -16.98 14.85
N VAL A 34 -15.39 -16.09 15.02
CA VAL A 34 -16.69 -16.16 14.35
C VAL A 34 -16.68 -15.11 13.25
N LEU A 35 -16.91 -15.57 12.03
CA LEU A 35 -16.87 -14.77 10.82
C LEU A 35 -18.29 -14.67 10.25
N HIS A 36 -18.70 -13.45 9.95
CA HIS A 36 -19.91 -13.17 9.19
C HIS A 36 -19.50 -12.70 7.81
N PHE A 37 -20.12 -13.28 6.79
CA PHE A 37 -19.89 -12.92 5.39
C PHE A 37 -21.02 -12.05 4.87
N ASP A 38 -20.75 -11.18 3.90
CA ASP A 38 -21.82 -10.40 3.23
C ASP A 38 -22.75 -11.28 2.40
N THR A 39 -22.22 -12.38 1.85
CA THR A 39 -22.92 -13.23 0.89
C THR A 39 -23.60 -14.44 1.51
N ILE A 40 -23.35 -14.74 2.79
CA ILE A 40 -23.87 -15.93 3.48
C ILE A 40 -24.86 -15.47 4.55
N SER A 41 -26.13 -15.83 4.38
CA SER A 41 -27.20 -15.37 5.26
C SER A 41 -28.03 -16.52 5.85
N SER A 42 -27.87 -17.74 5.33
CA SER A 42 -28.55 -18.93 5.80
C SER A 42 -27.61 -19.91 6.50
N ARG A 43 -28.16 -20.70 7.42
CA ARG A 43 -27.46 -21.79 8.09
C ARG A 43 -26.96 -22.84 7.09
N ASN A 44 -27.78 -23.22 6.12
CA ASN A 44 -27.42 -24.23 5.13
C ASN A 44 -26.17 -23.83 4.34
N GLU A 45 -26.10 -22.57 3.90
CA GLU A 45 -24.95 -22.04 3.16
C GLU A 45 -23.68 -22.04 4.02
N ALA A 46 -23.80 -21.75 5.32
CA ALA A 46 -22.67 -21.83 6.24
C ALA A 46 -22.22 -23.27 6.50
N GLU A 47 -23.15 -24.23 6.54
CA GLU A 47 -22.84 -25.65 6.70
C GLU A 47 -22.04 -26.20 5.52
N GLU A 48 -22.32 -25.75 4.29
CA GLU A 48 -21.56 -26.14 3.09
C GLU A 48 -20.08 -25.73 3.14
N LEU A 49 -19.75 -24.70 3.92
CA LEU A 49 -18.38 -24.21 4.09
C LEU A 49 -17.63 -24.95 5.22
N THR A 50 -18.28 -25.89 5.90
CA THR A 50 -17.66 -26.65 7.01
C THR A 50 -16.55 -27.55 6.48
N GLY A 51 -15.37 -27.47 7.10
CA GLY A 51 -14.19 -28.24 6.70
C GLY A 51 -13.38 -27.63 5.56
N CYS A 52 -13.77 -26.45 5.07
CA CYS A 52 -12.95 -25.70 4.13
C CYS A 52 -11.72 -25.09 4.82
N ASP A 53 -10.58 -25.16 4.15
CA ASP A 53 -9.37 -24.46 4.60
C ASP A 53 -9.50 -22.95 4.34
N VAL A 54 -9.21 -22.18 5.38
CA VAL A 54 -9.26 -20.71 5.36
C VAL A 54 -7.88 -20.15 5.13
N TYR A 55 -7.76 -19.31 4.11
CA TYR A 55 -6.53 -18.63 3.75
C TYR A 55 -6.70 -17.12 3.85
N ILE A 56 -5.65 -16.47 4.33
CA ILE A 56 -5.52 -15.02 4.32
C ILE A 56 -4.29 -14.73 3.48
N TYR A 57 -4.41 -13.87 2.49
CA TYR A 57 -3.20 -13.38 1.83
C TYR A 57 -2.34 -12.71 2.90
N PRO A 58 -1.03 -13.00 2.96
CA PRO A 58 -0.14 -12.17 3.75
C PRO A 58 -0.34 -10.74 3.26
N GLU A 59 -0.75 -9.83 4.17
CA GLU A 59 -0.88 -8.42 3.84
C GLU A 59 0.33 -8.03 3.01
N LYS A 60 0.14 -7.66 1.74
CA LYS A 60 1.14 -6.86 1.04
C LYS A 60 1.28 -5.65 1.94
N LYS A 61 2.38 -5.57 2.71
CA LYS A 61 2.72 -4.47 3.63
C LYS A 61 1.98 -3.25 3.15
N LYS A 62 0.93 -2.82 3.88
CA LYS A 62 0.01 -1.74 3.50
C LYS A 62 0.72 -0.84 2.51
N LYS A 63 0.35 -0.90 1.21
CA LYS A 63 0.83 0.11 0.27
C LYS A 63 0.48 1.42 0.97
N LYS A 64 1.50 2.12 1.48
CA LYS A 64 1.34 3.41 2.15
C LYS A 64 0.34 4.16 1.29
N LYS A 65 -0.76 4.57 1.92
CA LYS A 65 -1.92 5.28 1.34
C LYS A 65 -1.55 5.84 -0.02
N LYS A 66 -2.31 5.50 -1.08
CA LYS A 66 -2.25 6.25 -2.36
C LYS A 66 -1.92 7.70 -2.02
N PRO A 67 -0.76 8.24 -2.40
CA PRO A 67 -0.40 9.60 -2.04
C PRO A 67 -1.47 10.49 -2.68
N ALA A 68 -2.49 10.84 -1.90
CA ALA A 68 -3.47 11.83 -2.24
C ALA A 68 -2.68 13.14 -2.29
N SER A 69 -2.17 13.44 -3.49
CA SER A 69 -1.42 14.62 -3.88
C SER A 69 -0.33 15.04 -2.89
N LEU A 70 0.84 14.40 -2.96
CA LEU A 70 2.10 15.04 -2.54
C LEU A 70 2.48 16.22 -3.48
N SER A 71 1.63 16.57 -4.45
CA SER A 71 1.80 17.74 -5.30
C SER A 71 1.97 19.01 -4.44
N GLY A 72 3.04 19.74 -4.69
CA GLY A 72 3.41 20.94 -3.93
C GLY A 72 4.49 20.72 -2.87
N TYR A 73 4.97 19.49 -2.65
CA TYR A 73 6.09 19.24 -1.74
C TYR A 73 7.41 19.73 -2.33
N ALA A 74 8.27 20.33 -1.51
CA ALA A 74 9.62 20.68 -1.90
C ALA A 74 10.53 19.43 -1.81
N ILE A 75 11.24 19.12 -2.88
CA ILE A 75 12.25 18.06 -2.90
C ILE A 75 13.62 18.69 -2.64
N VAL A 76 14.29 18.21 -1.60
CA VAL A 76 15.63 18.66 -1.21
C VAL A 76 16.56 17.45 -1.22
N ASP A 77 17.62 17.54 -2.02
CA ASP A 77 18.70 16.57 -2.00
C ASP A 77 19.72 16.92 -0.92
N VAL A 78 20.21 15.91 -0.20
CA VAL A 78 21.20 16.12 0.87
C VAL A 78 22.57 16.58 0.37
N ASN A 79 22.92 16.29 -0.89
CA ASN A 79 24.20 16.67 -1.49
C ASN A 79 24.10 17.98 -2.28
N THR A 80 23.05 18.14 -3.09
CA THR A 80 22.90 19.28 -4.02
C THR A 80 21.96 20.38 -3.52
N GLY A 81 21.23 20.15 -2.43
CA GLY A 81 20.26 21.09 -1.88
C GLY A 81 18.92 21.08 -2.65
N PRO A 82 18.21 22.22 -2.76
CA PRO A 82 16.85 22.25 -3.30
C PRO A 82 16.82 21.83 -4.78
N VAL A 83 16.07 20.77 -5.08
CA VAL A 83 15.93 20.22 -6.44
C VAL A 83 14.74 20.86 -7.17
N GLY A 84 13.61 21.01 -6.48
CA GLY A 84 12.39 21.59 -7.05
C GLY A 84 11.12 21.20 -6.31
N THR A 85 9.98 21.41 -6.94
CA THR A 85 8.67 21.09 -6.35
C THR A 85 8.07 19.85 -7.02
N LEU A 86 7.60 18.89 -6.23
CA LEU A 86 6.88 17.73 -6.71
C LEU A 86 5.56 18.18 -7.37
N THR A 87 5.40 17.90 -8.66
CA THR A 87 4.18 18.22 -9.42
C THR A 87 3.25 17.02 -9.51
N GLY A 88 3.79 15.80 -9.46
CA GLY A 88 2.98 14.59 -9.47
C GLY A 88 3.80 13.31 -9.29
N ILE A 89 3.11 12.18 -9.38
CA ILE A 89 3.70 10.84 -9.27
C ILE A 89 3.23 10.03 -10.47
N LEU A 90 4.19 9.48 -11.22
CA LEU A 90 3.93 8.59 -12.36
C LEU A 90 3.99 7.14 -11.88
N GLU A 91 2.95 6.37 -12.17
CA GLU A 91 2.87 4.95 -11.86
C GLU A 91 3.26 4.13 -13.10
N TYR A 92 4.34 3.35 -12.99
CA TYR A 92 4.75 2.37 -13.99
C TYR A 92 4.63 0.94 -13.41
N PRO A 93 4.49 -0.10 -14.24
CA PRO A 93 4.52 -1.48 -13.77
C PRO A 93 5.83 -1.77 -13.03
N GLY A 94 5.76 -1.94 -11.71
CA GLY A 94 6.92 -2.27 -10.85
C GLY A 94 7.66 -1.08 -10.24
N GLN A 95 7.38 0.17 -10.61
CA GLN A 95 8.05 1.34 -10.03
C GLN A 95 7.17 2.60 -10.04
N HIS A 96 7.44 3.51 -9.10
CA HIS A 96 6.81 4.84 -9.08
C HIS A 96 7.89 5.90 -9.28
N LEU A 97 7.57 6.97 -10.01
CA LEU A 97 8.48 8.08 -10.26
C LEU A 97 7.86 9.39 -9.77
N PHE A 98 8.60 10.17 -9.01
CA PHE A 98 8.28 11.54 -8.65
C PHE A 98 8.58 12.46 -9.81
N LYS A 99 7.56 13.18 -10.28
CA LYS A 99 7.71 14.26 -11.25
C LYS A 99 7.98 15.56 -10.52
N VAL A 100 9.18 16.09 -10.66
CA VAL A 100 9.66 17.29 -9.93
C VAL A 100 9.93 18.40 -10.92
N LYS A 101 9.34 19.58 -10.70
CA LYS A 101 9.62 20.78 -11.48
C LYS A 101 10.74 21.56 -10.81
N GLY A 102 11.93 21.51 -11.40
CA GLY A 102 13.06 22.34 -11.01
C GLY A 102 13.03 23.71 -11.69
N ALA A 103 14.07 24.51 -11.46
CA ALA A 103 14.18 25.86 -12.00
C ALA A 103 14.34 25.88 -13.54
N SER A 104 15.11 24.94 -14.10
CA SER A 104 15.45 24.90 -15.52
C SER A 104 14.77 23.77 -16.31
N LYS A 105 14.49 22.63 -15.65
CA LYS A 105 13.89 21.45 -16.27
C LYS A 105 13.04 20.64 -15.29
N GLU A 106 12.26 19.72 -15.84
CA GLU A 106 11.54 18.71 -15.06
C GLU A 106 12.44 17.49 -14.83
N PHE A 107 12.36 16.92 -13.62
CA PHE A 107 13.12 15.74 -13.20
C PHE A 107 12.17 14.59 -12.87
N LEU A 108 12.60 13.37 -13.15
CA LEU A 108 11.93 12.14 -12.73
C LEU A 108 12.79 11.41 -11.72
N ILE A 109 12.35 11.37 -10.47
CA ILE A 109 13.07 10.75 -9.37
C ILE A 109 12.38 9.43 -9.00
N PRO A 110 13.07 8.27 -9.03
CA PRO A 110 12.47 7.03 -8.62
C PRO A 110 12.12 7.01 -7.13
N VAL A 111 10.92 6.55 -6.81
CA VAL A 111 10.42 6.39 -5.44
C VAL A 111 10.96 5.09 -4.89
N HIS A 112 12.17 5.14 -4.34
CA HIS A 112 12.84 4.00 -3.74
C HIS A 112 13.22 4.28 -2.28
N GLU A 113 13.08 3.28 -1.41
CA GLU A 113 13.39 3.39 0.03
C GLU A 113 14.83 3.85 0.31
N ASN A 114 15.77 3.45 -0.54
CA ASN A 114 17.17 3.89 -0.44
C ASN A 114 17.42 5.34 -0.83
N LEU A 115 16.49 5.99 -1.54
CA LEU A 115 16.63 7.37 -2.00
C LEU A 115 15.87 8.34 -1.10
N ILE A 116 14.73 7.93 -0.55
CA ILE A 116 13.90 8.76 0.33
C ILE A 116 14.44 8.63 1.75
N MET A 117 15.11 9.68 2.23
CA MET A 117 15.63 9.71 3.59
C MET A 117 14.57 10.12 4.60
N ASP A 118 13.76 11.12 4.26
CA ASP A 118 12.74 11.64 5.16
C ASP A 118 11.58 12.30 4.40
N ILE A 119 10.39 12.31 5.01
CA ILE A 119 9.19 12.99 4.51
C ILE A 119 8.59 13.79 5.67
N ASP A 120 8.66 15.11 5.57
CA ASP A 120 8.04 16.02 6.52
C ASP A 120 6.73 16.57 5.96
N ASP A 121 5.61 15.99 6.39
CA ASP A 121 4.26 16.44 6.02
C ASP A 121 3.92 17.84 6.56
N LYS A 122 4.53 18.29 7.68
CA LYS A 122 4.26 19.62 8.27
C LYS A 122 4.94 20.71 7.45
N ALA A 123 6.20 20.48 7.08
CA ALA A 123 6.98 21.39 6.24
C ALA A 123 6.66 21.25 4.74
N LYS A 124 5.89 20.21 4.36
CA LYS A 124 5.67 19.81 2.96
C LYS A 124 6.99 19.64 2.22
N GLN A 125 7.91 18.90 2.82
CA GLN A 125 9.26 18.69 2.29
C GLN A 125 9.59 17.20 2.25
N ILE A 126 10.28 16.76 1.20
CA ILE A 126 10.84 15.42 1.07
C ILE A 126 12.34 15.55 0.93
N VAL A 127 13.07 14.88 1.82
CA VAL A 127 14.53 14.81 1.79
C VAL A 127 14.94 13.54 1.07
N VAL A 128 15.72 13.70 0.01
CA VAL A 128 16.23 12.61 -0.81
C VAL A 128 17.75 12.58 -0.81
N LYS A 129 18.30 11.41 -1.10
CA LYS A 129 19.72 11.22 -1.41
C LYS A 129 19.84 10.62 -2.79
N LEU A 130 20.00 11.49 -3.77
CA LEU A 130 20.22 11.09 -5.15
C LEU A 130 21.69 10.78 -5.37
N PRO A 131 22.02 9.74 -6.15
CA PRO A 131 23.40 9.54 -6.61
C PRO A 131 23.86 10.70 -7.49
N GLU A 132 25.17 11.00 -7.44
CA GLU A 132 25.78 12.04 -8.25
C GLU A 132 25.50 11.81 -9.75
N GLY A 133 25.14 12.88 -10.47
CA GLY A 133 24.85 12.83 -11.90
C GLY A 133 23.41 12.46 -12.29
N LEU A 134 22.53 12.10 -11.35
CA LEU A 134 21.12 11.78 -11.68
C LEU A 134 20.34 13.00 -12.21
N LEU A 135 20.74 14.22 -11.80
CA LEU A 135 20.12 15.48 -12.20
C LEU A 135 20.81 16.13 -13.42
N ASP A 136 21.96 15.63 -13.86
CA ASP A 136 22.71 16.23 -14.98
C ASP A 136 22.20 15.78 -16.37
N LEU A 137 21.29 14.81 -16.43
CA LEU A 137 20.65 14.30 -17.67
C LEU A 137 19.55 15.19 -18.21
#